data_AF-A0A3A8HGS8-F1
#
_entry.id   AF-A0A3A8HGS8-F1
#
_cell.length_a   1.000
_cell.length_b   1.000
_cell.length_c   1.000
_cell.angle_alpha   90.00
_cell.angle_beta   90.00
_cell.angle_gamma   90.00
#
_symmetry.space_group_name_H-M   'P 1'
#
loop_
_entity.id
_entity.type
_entity.pdbx_description
1 polymer ?
#
loop_
_entity_poly.entity_id
_entity_poly.type
_entity_poly.pdbx_seq_one_letter_code
_entity_poly.pdbx_strand_id
1 'polypeptide(L)'
;MRTRMPKAQDDLVQALARARDLKPRLEAAADELNRSIEAVESTLSNMQLGVRASITMESLDEDGWSRDLTFGKESRTWRLLIEDGFSDPEMPHSTTPLLNCSREIRLNAAELLPDLVRKMVATAEEEIRRVETATAMARKVAAALSSEEPK
;
A
#
# COMPACT_ATOMS: atom_id res chain seq x y z
N MET A 1 16.80 28.39 -52.65
CA MET A 1 17.86 28.04 -51.68
C MET A 1 17.19 27.42 -50.47
N ARG A 2 17.23 26.09 -50.29
CA ARG A 2 16.66 25.43 -49.11
C ARG A 2 17.68 25.56 -47.97
N THR A 3 17.37 26.41 -47.00
CA THR A 3 18.13 26.53 -45.75
C THR A 3 18.12 25.17 -45.07
N ARG A 4 19.28 24.51 -45.02
CA ARG A 4 19.46 23.26 -44.28
C ARG A 4 19.24 23.59 -42.81
N MET A 5 18.16 23.11 -42.20
CA MET A 5 17.94 23.26 -40.77
C MET A 5 19.10 22.58 -40.01
N PRO A 6 19.60 23.17 -38.91
CA PRO A 6 20.69 22.58 -38.14
C PRO A 6 20.22 21.24 -37.54
N LYS A 7 21.05 20.20 -37.62
CA LYS A 7 20.76 18.82 -37.17
C LYS A 7 20.07 18.74 -35.80
N ALA A 8 20.45 19.60 -34.86
CA ALA A 8 19.85 19.66 -33.51
C ALA A 8 18.35 20.04 -33.52
N GLN A 9 17.92 20.88 -34.48
CA GLN A 9 16.51 21.25 -34.65
C GLN A 9 15.71 20.08 -35.24
N ASP A 10 16.30 19.34 -36.17
CA ASP A 10 15.67 18.14 -36.74
C ASP A 10 15.57 17.02 -35.69
N ASP A 11 16.60 16.82 -34.86
CA ASP A 11 16.62 15.85 -33.76
C ASP A 11 15.54 16.16 -32.71
N LEU A 12 15.36 17.45 -32.36
CA LEU A 12 14.32 17.89 -31.43
C LEU A 12 12.90 17.66 -31.99
N VAL A 13 12.68 17.98 -33.27
CA VAL A 13 11.37 17.77 -33.92
C VAL A 13 11.02 16.28 -33.95
N GLN A 14 11.98 15.40 -34.24
CA GLN A 14 11.78 13.95 -34.19
C GLN A 14 11.49 13.45 -32.77
N ALA A 15 12.21 13.96 -31.77
CA ALA A 15 11.95 13.61 -30.37
C ALA A 15 10.53 14.01 -29.93
N LEU A 16 10.06 15.20 -30.32
CA LEU A 16 8.70 15.66 -30.02
C LEU A 16 7.62 14.84 -30.74
N ALA A 17 7.86 14.44 -31.99
CA ALA A 17 6.94 13.55 -32.70
C ALA A 17 6.84 12.19 -31.99
N ARG A 18 7.98 11.59 -31.63
CA ARG A 18 8.02 10.33 -30.88
C ARG A 18 7.35 10.45 -29.50
N ALA A 19 7.51 11.57 -28.81
CA ALA A 19 6.84 11.82 -27.53
C ALA A 19 5.30 11.80 -27.67
N ARG A 20 4.77 12.36 -28.77
CA ARG A 20 3.32 12.33 -29.05
C ARG A 20 2.81 10.90 -29.25
N ASP A 21 3.60 10.05 -29.91
CA ASP A 21 3.24 8.64 -30.15
C ASP A 21 3.37 7.77 -28.89
N LEU A 22 4.29 8.12 -27.98
CA LEU A 22 4.49 7.41 -26.71
C LEU A 22 3.40 7.70 -25.69
N LYS A 23 2.84 8.91 -25.68
CA LYS A 23 1.79 9.32 -24.73
C LYS A 23 0.64 8.31 -24.60
N PRO A 24 -0.09 7.94 -25.69
CA PRO A 24 -1.22 7.02 -25.57
C PRO A 24 -0.80 5.63 -25.08
N ARG A 25 0.41 5.17 -25.43
CA ARG A 25 0.94 3.89 -24.96
C ARG A 25 1.23 3.91 -23.45
N LEU A 26 1.77 5.02 -22.95
CA LEU A 26 2.05 5.20 -21.53
C LEU A 26 0.75 5.31 -20.73
N GLU A 27 -0.25 6.02 -21.24
CA GLU A 27 -1.58 6.10 -20.63
C GLU A 27 -2.23 4.72 -20.54
N ALA A 28 -2.26 3.95 -21.64
CA ALA A 28 -2.81 2.60 -21.65
C ALA A 28 -2.10 1.65 -20.66
N ALA A 29 -0.77 1.74 -20.57
CA ALA A 29 -0.01 0.94 -19.60
C ALA A 29 -0.31 1.34 -18.15
N ALA A 30 -0.46 2.65 -17.88
CA ALA A 30 -0.82 3.15 -16.56
C ALA A 30 -2.24 2.73 -16.14
N ASP A 31 -3.19 2.72 -17.09
CA ASP A 31 -4.56 2.26 -16.83
C ASP A 31 -4.61 0.77 -16.51
N GLU A 32 -3.81 -0.04 -17.22
CA GLU A 32 -3.71 -1.47 -16.95
C GLU A 32 -3.13 -1.77 -15.56
N LEU A 33 -2.12 -1.01 -15.14
CA LEU A 33 -1.59 -1.08 -13.77
C LEU A 33 -2.68 -0.75 -12.74
N ASN A 34 -3.46 0.31 -12.95
CA ASN A 34 -4.53 0.70 -12.02
C ASN A 34 -5.58 -0.40 -11.89
N ARG A 35 -6.04 -0.96 -13.01
CA ARG A 35 -6.99 -2.09 -13.03
C ARG A 35 -6.44 -3.31 -12.27
N SER A 36 -5.15 -3.59 -12.43
CA SER A 36 -4.50 -4.71 -11.74
C SER A 36 -4.44 -4.47 -10.22
N ILE A 37 -4.10 -3.25 -9.80
CA ILE A 37 -4.10 -2.86 -8.37
C ILE A 37 -5.52 -2.94 -7.78
N GLU A 38 -6.53 -2.43 -8.49
CA GLU A 38 -7.95 -2.52 -8.09
C GLU A 38 -8.39 -3.98 -7.90
N ALA A 39 -8.00 -4.87 -8.82
CA ALA A 39 -8.33 -6.29 -8.73
C ALA A 39 -7.69 -6.95 -7.50
N VAL A 40 -6.44 -6.61 -7.19
CA VAL A 40 -5.75 -7.09 -5.98
C VAL A 40 -6.43 -6.56 -4.72
N GLU A 41 -6.67 -5.24 -4.63
CA GLU A 41 -7.35 -4.60 -3.49
C GLU A 41 -8.73 -5.23 -3.22
N SER A 42 -9.54 -5.38 -4.26
CA SER A 42 -10.86 -6.02 -4.19
C SER A 42 -10.76 -7.46 -3.69
N THR A 43 -9.82 -8.23 -4.23
CA THR A 43 -9.59 -9.62 -3.83
C THR A 43 -9.21 -9.72 -2.34
N LEU A 44 -8.26 -8.90 -1.89
CA LEU A 44 -7.82 -8.88 -0.48
C LEU A 44 -8.94 -8.44 0.47
N SER A 45 -9.72 -7.42 0.08
CA SER A 45 -10.87 -6.97 0.86
C SER A 45 -11.95 -8.06 0.97
N ASN A 46 -12.20 -8.80 -0.12
CA ASN A 46 -13.19 -9.87 -0.15
C ASN A 46 -12.78 -11.11 0.66
N MET A 47 -11.49 -11.32 0.89
CA MET A 47 -11.01 -12.38 1.80
C MET A 47 -11.36 -12.10 3.27
N GLN A 48 -11.66 -10.83 3.62
CA GLN A 48 -12.11 -10.44 4.97
C GLN A 48 -11.20 -10.92 6.11
N LEU A 49 -9.89 -11.03 5.87
CA LEU A 49 -8.93 -11.47 6.90
C LEU A 49 -8.91 -10.54 8.12
N GLY A 50 -9.33 -9.28 7.95
CA GLY A 50 -9.50 -8.35 9.06
C GLY A 50 -8.19 -7.91 9.72
N VAL A 51 -7.05 -8.16 9.08
CA VAL A 51 -5.73 -7.83 9.59
C VAL A 51 -5.08 -6.69 8.81
N ARG A 52 -4.42 -5.81 9.55
CA ARG A 52 -3.58 -4.75 9.00
C ARG A 52 -2.16 -5.27 8.82
N ALA A 53 -1.55 -5.01 7.68
CA ALA A 53 -0.16 -5.37 7.41
C ALA A 53 0.51 -4.28 6.58
N SER A 54 1.81 -4.09 6.81
CA SER A 54 2.62 -3.06 6.17
C SER A 54 3.98 -3.63 5.75
N ILE A 55 4.48 -3.16 4.61
CA ILE A 55 5.84 -3.42 4.09
C ILE A 55 6.48 -2.08 3.78
N THR A 56 7.70 -1.87 4.29
CA THR A 56 8.46 -0.65 4.00
C THR A 56 8.94 -0.62 2.56
N MET A 57 8.59 0.44 1.85
CA MET A 57 8.99 0.71 0.47
C MET A 57 10.30 1.52 0.42
N GLU A 58 10.40 2.49 1.31
CA GLU A 58 11.50 3.45 1.36
C GLU A 58 11.71 3.88 2.82
N SER A 59 12.95 4.03 3.24
CA SER A 59 13.30 4.57 4.55
C SER A 59 14.53 5.46 4.45
N LEU A 60 14.54 6.52 5.26
CA LEU A 60 15.70 7.37 5.46
C LEU A 60 16.18 7.16 6.90
N ASP A 61 17.27 6.40 7.03
CA ASP A 61 17.77 5.92 8.32
C ASP A 61 18.21 7.05 9.28
N GLU A 62 18.65 8.20 8.74
CA GLU A 62 19.11 9.34 9.55
C GLU A 62 17.97 10.12 10.21
N ASP A 63 16.85 10.28 9.51
CA ASP A 63 15.71 11.08 9.97
C ASP A 63 14.58 10.22 10.54
N GLY A 64 14.67 8.89 10.40
CA GLY A 64 13.64 7.95 10.84
C GLY A 64 12.33 8.05 10.06
N TRP A 65 12.36 8.68 8.88
CA TRP A 65 11.23 8.75 7.96
C TRP A 65 11.10 7.44 7.17
N SER A 66 9.88 6.96 6.99
CA SER A 66 9.57 5.81 6.14
C SER A 66 8.33 6.06 5.29
N ARG A 67 8.29 5.35 4.17
CA ARG A 67 7.11 5.13 3.34
C ARG A 67 6.78 3.65 3.35
N ASP A 68 5.58 3.32 3.79
CA ASP A 68 5.10 1.95 3.86
C ASP A 68 3.93 1.72 2.89
N LEU A 69 3.94 0.56 2.24
CA LEU A 69 2.78 -0.02 1.57
C LEU A 69 1.97 -0.81 2.59
N THR A 70 0.74 -0.38 2.83
CA THR A 70 -0.11 -0.94 3.89
C THR A 70 -1.42 -1.46 3.30
N PHE A 71 -1.84 -2.67 3.69
CA PHE A 71 -3.24 -3.06 3.60
C PHE A 71 -3.92 -2.76 4.93
N GLY A 72 -4.87 -1.84 4.92
CA GLY A 72 -5.43 -1.26 6.14
C GLY A 72 -6.85 -0.77 5.97
N LYS A 73 -7.48 -0.43 7.10
CA LYS A 73 -8.85 0.07 7.14
C LYS A 73 -8.86 1.61 7.13
N GLU A 74 -9.37 2.19 6.06
CA GLU A 74 -9.59 3.63 5.91
C GLU A 74 -11.09 3.89 5.78
N SER A 75 -11.67 4.76 6.61
CA SER A 75 -13.09 5.15 6.53
C SER A 75 -14.08 3.98 6.43
N ARG A 76 -13.80 2.88 7.13
CA ARG A 76 -14.54 1.60 7.15
C ARG A 76 -14.27 0.63 6.00
N THR A 77 -13.48 1.01 5.02
CA THR A 77 -13.13 0.17 3.87
C THR A 77 -11.71 -0.37 4.01
N TRP A 78 -11.52 -1.66 3.75
CA TRP A 78 -10.18 -2.25 3.66
C TRP A 78 -9.59 -1.99 2.29
N ARG A 79 -8.38 -1.45 2.24
CA ARG A 79 -7.74 -1.05 0.98
C ARG A 79 -6.22 -0.96 1.08
N LEU A 80 -5.57 -0.80 -0.07
CA LEU A 80 -4.15 -0.51 -0.18
C LEU A 80 -3.90 0.98 0.05
N LEU A 81 -2.96 1.28 0.93
CA LEU A 81 -2.62 2.60 1.42
C LEU A 81 -1.10 2.80 1.30
N ILE A 82 -0.71 4.04 1.07
CA ILE A 82 0.65 4.53 1.26
C ILE A 82 0.65 5.38 2.52
N GLU A 83 1.54 5.03 3.44
CA GLU A 83 1.72 5.72 4.70
C GLU A 83 3.12 6.30 4.75
N ASP A 84 3.19 7.63 4.77
CA ASP A 84 4.44 8.38 4.89
C ASP A 84 4.50 8.99 6.29
N GLY A 85 5.60 8.81 7.00
CA GLY A 85 5.71 9.34 8.35
C GLY A 85 7.06 9.13 8.98
N PHE A 86 7.24 9.71 10.16
CA PHE A 86 8.45 9.55 10.96
C PHE A 86 8.20 8.53 12.06
N SER A 87 9.28 7.88 12.51
CA SER A 87 9.23 6.97 13.66
C SER A 87 8.73 7.67 14.95
N ASP A 88 8.90 9.00 15.02
CA ASP A 88 8.34 9.83 16.08
C ASP A 88 6.81 10.04 15.87
N PRO A 89 5.96 9.65 16.83
CA PRO A 89 4.52 9.82 16.74
C PRO A 89 4.04 11.28 16.82
N GLU A 90 4.86 12.22 17.31
CA GLU A 90 4.51 13.64 17.37
C GLU A 90 4.73 14.36 16.03
N MET A 91 5.47 13.72 15.11
CA MET A 91 5.75 14.24 13.78
C MET A 91 4.59 14.00 12.80
N PRO A 92 4.52 14.73 11.68
CA PRO A 92 3.45 14.54 10.71
C PRO A 92 3.45 13.13 10.10
N HIS A 93 2.25 12.53 10.05
CA HIS A 93 1.96 11.29 9.34
C HIS A 93 0.91 11.55 8.27
N SER A 94 1.04 10.90 7.11
CA SER A 94 0.04 10.97 6.05
C SER A 94 -0.35 9.57 5.59
N THR A 95 -1.60 9.44 5.17
CA THR A 95 -2.15 8.20 4.63
C THR A 95 -2.90 8.53 3.36
N THR A 96 -2.54 7.86 2.26
CA THR A 96 -3.14 8.07 0.95
C THR A 96 -3.52 6.74 0.32
N PRO A 97 -4.73 6.56 -0.22
CA PRO A 97 -5.06 5.36 -1.00
C PRO A 97 -4.07 5.15 -2.15
N LEU A 98 -3.58 3.94 -2.35
CA LEU A 98 -2.55 3.63 -3.34
C LEU A 98 -2.93 4.11 -4.76
N LEU A 99 -4.20 3.95 -5.13
CA LEU A 99 -4.71 4.37 -6.43
C LEU A 99 -4.70 5.90 -6.64
N ASN A 100 -4.66 6.68 -5.55
CA ASN A 100 -4.56 8.14 -5.58
C ASN A 100 -3.10 8.63 -5.58
N CYS A 101 -2.11 7.74 -5.46
CA CYS A 101 -0.70 8.08 -5.50
C CYS A 101 -0.17 8.30 -6.92
N SER A 102 1.07 8.80 -7.02
CA SER A 102 1.75 8.95 -8.31
C SER A 102 1.96 7.60 -9.01
N ARG A 103 2.10 7.64 -10.34
CA ARG A 103 2.38 6.43 -11.14
C ARG A 103 3.64 5.69 -10.69
N GLU A 104 4.66 6.42 -10.30
CA GLU A 104 5.92 5.86 -9.79
C GLU A 104 5.70 5.09 -8.48
N ILE A 105 4.98 5.68 -7.52
CA ILE A 105 4.65 5.01 -6.26
C ILE A 105 3.84 3.74 -6.53
N ARG A 106 2.85 3.79 -7.43
CA ARG A 106 2.05 2.63 -7.81
C ARG A 106 2.88 1.52 -8.45
N LEU A 107 3.89 1.86 -9.27
CA LEU A 107 4.81 0.87 -9.85
C LEU A 107 5.63 0.19 -8.76
N ASN A 108 6.28 0.97 -7.89
CA ASN A 108 7.11 0.43 -6.80
C ASN A 108 6.28 -0.43 -5.84
N ALA A 109 5.06 0.00 -5.51
CA ALA A 109 4.16 -0.77 -4.65
C ALA A 109 3.73 -2.09 -5.28
N ALA A 110 3.51 -2.13 -6.60
CA ALA A 110 3.08 -3.33 -7.31
C ALA A 110 4.11 -4.48 -7.18
N GLU A 111 5.40 -4.15 -7.14
CA GLU A 111 6.49 -5.12 -6.95
C GLU A 111 6.45 -5.77 -5.56
N LEU A 112 5.88 -5.09 -4.56
CA LEU A 112 5.84 -5.51 -3.16
C LEU A 112 4.54 -6.21 -2.76
N LEU A 113 3.52 -6.24 -3.63
CA LEU A 113 2.24 -6.89 -3.35
C LEU A 113 2.37 -8.36 -2.92
N PRO A 114 3.23 -9.20 -3.52
CA PRO A 114 3.40 -10.58 -3.07
C PRO A 114 3.93 -10.69 -1.64
N ASP A 115 4.85 -9.80 -1.23
CA ASP A 115 5.39 -9.77 0.13
C ASP A 115 4.36 -9.25 1.13
N LEU A 116 3.57 -8.26 0.74
CA LEU A 116 2.45 -7.78 1.55
C LEU A 116 1.46 -8.91 1.83
N VAL A 117 1.09 -9.71 0.83
CA VAL A 117 0.18 -10.86 1.02
C VAL A 117 0.79 -11.89 1.99
N ARG A 118 2.06 -12.23 1.83
CA ARG A 118 2.76 -13.13 2.79
C ARG A 118 2.73 -12.56 4.20
N LYS A 119 2.98 -11.25 4.35
CA LYS A 119 2.93 -10.57 5.64
C LYS A 119 1.52 -10.59 6.24
N MET A 120 0.47 -10.38 5.44
CA MET A 120 -0.91 -10.48 5.90
C MET A 120 -1.24 -11.87 6.45
N VAL A 121 -0.79 -12.94 5.79
CA VAL A 121 -0.97 -14.32 6.28
C VAL A 121 -0.27 -14.51 7.63
N ALA A 122 1.00 -14.12 7.73
CA ALA A 122 1.75 -14.24 8.98
C ALA A 122 1.11 -13.42 10.12
N THR A 123 0.62 -12.21 9.81
CA THR A 123 -0.11 -11.37 10.78
C THR A 123 -1.40 -12.05 11.22
N ALA A 124 -2.18 -12.64 10.31
CA ALA A 124 -3.41 -13.35 10.66
C ALA A 124 -3.15 -14.54 11.59
N GLU A 125 -2.11 -15.33 11.32
CA GLU A 125 -1.72 -16.44 12.19
C GLU A 125 -1.32 -15.97 13.59
N GLU A 126 -0.62 -14.85 13.71
CA GLU A 126 -0.27 -14.26 15.00
C GLU A 126 -1.48 -13.71 15.74
N GLU A 127 -2.37 -12.99 15.04
CA GLU A 127 -3.60 -12.47 15.63
C GLU A 127 -4.51 -13.59 16.15
N ILE A 128 -4.60 -14.73 15.45
CA ILE A 128 -5.33 -15.90 15.94
C ILE A 128 -4.77 -16.36 17.29
N ARG A 129 -3.44 -16.54 17.40
CA ARG A 129 -2.80 -16.95 18.67
C ARG A 129 -3.07 -15.96 19.80
N ARG A 130 -3.00 -14.66 19.51
CA ARG A 130 -3.26 -13.58 20.47
C ARG A 130 -4.71 -13.59 20.94
N VAL A 131 -5.66 -13.72 20.01
CA VAL A 131 -7.11 -13.77 20.31
C VAL A 131 -7.45 -15.01 21.14
N GLU A 132 -6.92 -16.17 20.81
CA GLU A 132 -7.13 -17.40 21.58
C GLU A 132 -6.63 -17.27 23.02
N THR A 133 -5.42 -16.71 23.18
CA THR A 133 -4.81 -16.46 24.50
C THR A 133 -5.65 -15.47 25.31
N ALA A 134 -6.02 -14.33 24.71
CA ALA A 134 -6.84 -13.32 25.37
C ALA A 134 -8.23 -13.87 25.75
N THR A 135 -8.83 -14.67 24.88
CA THR A 135 -10.12 -15.34 25.14
C THR A 135 -10.03 -16.29 26.33
N ALA A 136 -8.96 -17.09 26.42
CA ALA A 136 -8.74 -17.98 27.56
C ALA A 136 -8.61 -17.19 28.87
N MET A 137 -7.89 -16.05 28.85
CA MET A 137 -7.76 -15.18 30.02
C MET A 137 -9.08 -14.54 30.43
N ALA A 138 -9.84 -14.01 29.47
CA ALA A 138 -11.16 -13.41 29.73
C ALA A 138 -12.13 -14.43 30.36
N ARG A 139 -12.13 -15.68 29.86
CA ARG A 139 -12.93 -16.77 30.45
C ARG A 139 -12.55 -17.08 31.90
N LYS A 140 -11.25 -17.08 32.22
CA LYS A 140 -10.79 -17.29 33.61
C LYS A 140 -11.29 -16.18 34.53
N VAL A 141 -11.21 -14.91 34.10
CA VAL A 141 -11.71 -13.77 34.87
C VAL A 141 -13.23 -13.87 35.07
N ALA A 142 -13.99 -14.18 34.02
CA ALA A 142 -15.45 -14.33 34.11
C ALA A 142 -15.87 -15.45 35.07
N ALA A 143 -15.17 -16.58 35.05
CA ALA A 143 -15.43 -17.69 35.96
C ALA A 143 -15.15 -17.33 37.42
N ALA A 144 -14.05 -16.63 37.70
CA ALA A 144 -13.71 -16.17 39.05
C ALA A 144 -14.79 -15.23 39.61
N LEU A 145 -15.23 -14.24 38.81
CA LEU A 145 -16.29 -13.31 39.20
C LEU A 145 -17.62 -14.01 39.46
N SER A 146 -17.96 -15.03 38.67
CA SER A 146 -19.22 -15.79 38.83
C SER A 146 -19.18 -16.74 40.04
N SER A 147 -17.99 -17.10 40.53
CA SER A 147 -17.82 -17.97 41.69
C SER A 147 -17.88 -17.26 43.05
N GLU A 148 -17.91 -15.92 43.04
CA GLU A 148 -17.99 -15.09 44.26
C GLU A 148 -19.40 -14.57 44.59
N GLU A 149 -20.44 -14.96 43.86
CA GLU A 149 -21.82 -14.62 44.25
C GLU A 149 -22.21 -15.32 45.57
N PRO A 150 -22.59 -14.57 46.62
CA PRO A 150 -22.92 -15.15 47.92
C PRO A 150 -24.30 -15.84 47.88
N LYS A 151 -24.36 -17.04 48.47
CA LYS A 151 -25.61 -17.74 48.81
C LYS A 151 -26.41 -17.00 49.86
#